data_AF-A0A949I4L2-F1
#
_entry.id   AF-A0A949I4L2-F1
#
_cell.length_a   1.000
_cell.length_b   1.000
_cell.length_c   1.000
_cell.angle_alpha   90.00
_cell.angle_beta   90.00
_cell.angle_gamma   90.00
#
_symmetry.space_group_name_H-M   'P 1'
#
loop_
_entity.id
_entity.type
_entity.pdbx_description
1 polymer ?
#
loop_
_entity_poly.entity_id
_entity_poly.type
_entity_poly.pdbx_seq_one_letter_code
_entity_poly.pdbx_strand_id
1 'polypeptide(L)' 'MKKMLKSKMKDLPEAEQEKMLNAIEKNPDFFQSVAMEVQAKMKEGKDQMSATMEVMRKHQDELRKIMN' A
#
# COMPACT_ATOMS: atom_id res chain seq x y z
N MET A 1 13.83 3.10 -5.47
CA MET A 1 12.50 2.86 -4.85
C MET A 1 12.16 1.38 -4.69
N LYS A 2 12.18 0.54 -5.75
CA LYS A 2 11.90 -0.91 -5.66
C LYS A 2 12.62 -1.66 -4.52
N LYS A 3 13.94 -1.51 -4.36
CA LYS A 3 14.71 -2.16 -3.28
C LYS A 3 14.28 -1.75 -1.86
N MET A 4 13.92 -0.48 -1.68
CA MET A 4 13.44 0.03 -0.39
C MET A 4 12.03 -0.48 -0.06
N LEU A 5 11.19 -0.61 -1.08
CA LEU A 5 9.86 -1.19 -0.95
C LEU A 5 9.94 -2.70 -0.65
N LYS A 6 10.84 -3.44 -1.34
CA LYS A 6 11.11 -4.86 -1.02
C LYS A 6 11.57 -5.06 0.42
N SER A 7 12.44 -4.21 0.94
CA SER A 7 12.91 -4.35 2.33
C SER A 7 11.82 -4.10 3.38
N LYS A 8 10.80 -3.30 3.05
CA LYS A 8 9.59 -3.10 3.88
C LYS A 8 8.60 -4.27 3.77
N MET A 9 8.69 -5.06 2.70
CA MET A 9 7.84 -6.22 2.41
C MET A 9 8.58 -7.56 2.59
N LYS A 10 9.74 -7.55 3.25
CA LYS A 10 10.62 -8.72 3.43
C LYS A 10 9.94 -9.92 4.10
N ASP A 11 8.87 -9.66 4.85
CA ASP A 11 8.10 -10.66 5.57
C ASP A 11 7.01 -11.31 4.69
N LEU A 12 6.82 -10.82 3.46
CA LEU A 12 5.93 -11.39 2.45
C LEU A 12 6.71 -12.32 1.49
N PRO A 13 6.09 -13.40 0.97
CA PRO A 13 6.66 -14.23 -0.10
C PRO A 13 7.07 -13.41 -1.33
N GLU A 14 8.13 -13.82 -2.04
CA GLU A 14 8.63 -13.09 -3.22
C GLU A 14 7.57 -12.85 -4.29
N ALA A 15 6.70 -13.83 -4.53
CA ALA A 15 5.60 -13.71 -5.48
C ALA A 15 4.59 -12.61 -5.08
N GLU A 16 4.38 -12.38 -3.78
CA GLU A 16 3.52 -11.30 -3.28
C GLU A 16 4.23 -9.95 -3.33
N GLN A 17 5.54 -9.92 -3.04
CA GLN A 17 6.36 -8.72 -3.20
C GLN A 17 6.34 -8.24 -4.66
N GLU A 18 6.51 -9.13 -5.63
CA GLU A 18 6.50 -8.77 -7.05
C GLU A 18 5.12 -8.30 -7.52
N LYS A 19 4.04 -8.95 -7.08
CA LYS A 19 2.68 -8.47 -7.37
C LYS A 19 2.45 -7.06 -6.82
N MET A 20 2.87 -6.79 -5.59
CA MET A 20 2.74 -5.47 -4.98
C MET A 20 3.58 -4.42 -5.71
N LEU A 21 4.83 -4.75 -6.06
CA LEU A 21 5.69 -3.85 -6.84
C LEU A 21 5.10 -3.53 -8.21
N ASN A 22 4.56 -4.54 -8.90
CA ASN A 22 3.91 -4.35 -10.19
C ASN A 22 2.65 -3.47 -10.07
N ALA A 23 1.87 -3.62 -8.99
CA ALA A 23 0.74 -2.76 -8.71
C ALA A 23 1.19 -1.30 -8.47
N ILE A 24 2.24 -1.10 -7.67
CA ILE A 24 2.84 0.23 -7.41
C ILE A 24 3.36 0.86 -8.69
N GLU A 25 4.01 0.08 -9.56
CA GLU A 25 4.50 0.61 -10.84
C GLU A 25 3.39 0.94 -11.83
N LYS A 26 2.30 0.16 -11.84
CA LYS A 26 1.13 0.44 -12.68
C LYS A 26 0.41 1.71 -12.24
N ASN A 27 0.33 2.00 -10.94
CA ASN A 27 -0.42 3.13 -10.39
C ASN A 27 0.31 3.81 -9.22
N PRO A 28 1.47 4.46 -9.46
CA PRO A 28 2.28 5.04 -8.40
C PRO A 28 1.54 6.14 -7.61
N ASP A 29 0.74 6.96 -8.30
CA ASP A 29 -0.03 8.05 -7.68
C ASP A 29 -1.04 7.53 -6.66
N PHE A 30 -1.72 6.43 -7.00
CA PHE A 30 -2.66 5.77 -6.09
C PHE A 30 -1.97 5.33 -4.80
N PHE A 31 -0.82 4.65 -4.90
CA PHE A 31 -0.08 4.20 -3.71
C PHE A 31 0.55 5.35 -2.93
N GLN A 32 0.92 6.44 -3.60
CA GLN A 32 1.35 7.67 -2.93
C GLN A 32 0.20 8.29 -2.12
N SER A 33 -1.00 8.40 -2.68
CA SER A 33 -2.19 8.87 -1.97
C SER A 33 -2.53 7.97 -0.78
N VAL A 34 -2.52 6.65 -0.96
CA VAL A 34 -2.72 5.70 0.13
C VAL A 34 -1.69 5.90 1.25
N ALA A 35 -0.41 6.03 0.91
CA ALA A 35 0.65 6.26 1.91
C ALA A 35 0.44 7.58 2.68
N MET A 36 0.03 8.65 1.99
CA MET A 36 -0.28 9.94 2.63
C MET A 36 -1.48 9.85 3.56
N GLU A 37 -2.56 9.16 3.14
CA GLU A 37 -3.73 8.94 3.98
C GLU A 37 -3.41 8.09 5.21
N VAL A 38 -2.61 7.02 5.06
CA VAL A 38 -2.17 6.20 6.19
C VAL A 38 -1.36 7.03 7.17
N GLN A 39 -0.44 7.86 6.68
CA GLN A 39 0.32 8.78 7.55
C GLN A 39 -0.58 9.80 8.25
N ALA A 40 -1.61 10.33 7.59
CA ALA A 40 -2.58 11.22 8.21
C ALA A 40 -3.34 10.51 9.33
N LYS A 41 -3.81 9.28 9.09
CA LYS A 41 -4.50 8.44 10.09
C LYS A 41 -3.60 8.07 11.27
N MET A 42 -2.32 7.82 11.02
CA MET A 42 -1.35 7.60 12.09
C MET A 42 -1.14 8.87 12.94
N LYS A 43 -1.13 10.06 12.31
CA LYS A 43 -1.07 11.35 13.03
C LYS A 43 -2.34 11.64 13.84
N GLU A 44 -3.49 11.10 13.42
CA GLU A 44 -4.75 11.11 14.20
C GLU A 44 -4.70 10.18 15.43
N GLY A 45 -3.59 9.44 15.64
CA GLY A 45 -3.40 8.55 16.79
C GLY A 45 -3.77 7.09 16.53
N LYS A 46 -4.10 6.72 15.29
CA LYS A 46 -4.33 5.31 14.92
C LYS A 46 -3.00 4.56 14.80
N ASP A 47 -2.99 3.29 15.19
CA ASP A 47 -1.85 2.43 14.90
C ASP A 47 -1.72 2.20 13.40
N GLN A 48 -0.51 1.86 12.96
CA GLN A 48 -0.19 1.69 11.54
C GLN A 48 -1.08 0.63 10.87
N MET A 49 -1.44 -0.44 11.58
CA MET A 49 -2.22 -1.52 11.00
C MET A 49 -3.68 -1.09 10.81
N SER A 50 -4.29 -0.47 11.81
CA SER A 50 -5.64 0.10 11.72
C SER A 50 -5.74 1.18 10.65
N ALA A 51 -4.77 2.10 10.59
CA ALA A 51 -4.69 3.14 9.57
C ALA A 51 -4.60 2.54 8.16
N THR A 52 -3.73 1.56 7.97
CA THR A 52 -3.58 0.86 6.68
C THR A 52 -4.85 0.15 6.28
N MET A 53 -5.48 -0.60 7.18
CA MET A 53 -6.72 -1.31 6.91
C MET A 53 -7.87 -0.37 6.54
N GLU A 54 -8.01 0.76 7.22
CA GLU A 54 -9.04 1.76 6.93
C GLU A 54 -8.88 2.38 5.55
N VAL A 55 -7.65 2.80 5.21
CA VAL A 55 -7.35 3.42 3.90
C VAL A 55 -7.49 2.38 2.79
N MET A 56 -6.94 1.17 2.96
CA MET A 56 -7.07 0.10 1.97
C MET A 56 -8.53 -0.30 1.74
N ARG A 57 -9.36 -0.30 2.80
CA ARG A 57 -10.80 -0.55 2.68
C ARG A 57 -11.53 0.59 1.95
N LYS A 58 -11.17 1.85 2.24
CA LYS A 58 -11.69 3.02 1.51
C LYS A 58 -11.35 2.97 0.03
N HIS A 59 -10.16 2.46 -0.31
CA HIS A 59 -9.68 2.34 -1.69
C HIS A 59 -9.84 0.94 -2.30
N GLN A 60 -10.64 0.06 -1.68
CA GLN A 60 -10.77 -1.33 -2.10
C GLN A 60 -11.21 -1.49 -3.56
N ASP A 61 -12.11 -0.61 -4.02
CA ASP A 61 -12.62 -0.65 -5.39
C ASP A 61 -11.57 -0.20 -6.41
N GLU A 62 -10.73 0.77 -6.07
CA GLU A 62 -9.59 1.19 -6.90
C GLU A 62 -8.53 0.11 -6.94
N LEU A 63 -8.17 -0.48 -5.78
CA LEU A 63 -7.26 -1.61 -5.70
C LEU A 63 -7.71 -2.78 -6.58
N ARG A 64 -9.01 -3.10 -6.56
CA ARG A 64 -9.58 -4.14 -7.43
C ARG A 64 -9.42 -3.81 -8.91
N LYS A 65 -9.63 -2.56 -9.32
CA LYS A 65 -9.41 -2.13 -10.72
C LYS A 65 -7.94 -2.21 -11.13
N ILE A 66 -7.02 -1.97 -10.20
CA ILE A 66 -5.57 -2.02 -10.44
C ILE A 66 -5.06 -3.47 -10.53
N MET A 67 -5.66 -4.38 -9.77
CA MET A 67 -5.26 -5.78 -9.67
C MET A 67 -5.98 -6.72 -10.68
N ASN A 68 -7.11 -6.32 -11.25
CA ASN A 68 -7.76 -7.01 -12.37
C ASN A 68 -7.02 -6.75 -13.70
#